data_AF-A0A954JGI2-F1
#
_entry.id   AF-A0A954JGI2-F1
#
_cell.length_a   1.000
_cell.length_b   1.000
_cell.length_c   1.000
_cell.angle_alpha   90.00
_cell.angle_beta   90.00
_cell.angle_gamma   90.00
#
_symmetry.space_group_name_H-M   'P 1'
#
loop_
_entity.id
_entity.type
_entity.pdbx_description
1 polymer ?
#
loop_
_entity_poly.entity_id
_entity_poly.type
_entity_poly.pdbx_seq_one_letter_code
_entity_poly.pdbx_strand_id
1 'polypeptide(L)'
;MPIGHPGKEQFRRAITTLRNLHIAAALSPVFTMRSELLANDELSDRGGFDNPTRDHLLQHLVHCDRWRRRVTHNPDQADLGDKIEKAIDPGATLSIGQHPFGGDDIQNQSGGLIDLPYALDGSDPDIPLQSQLRLKSTHAIVLLGAIDKTIVAWTRLNSRDRTRFITRYDSMRVYGHYQEIMGYLIAFGGDENRVDVAQTLPSDEPLGADDSPNRKAATTAAAT
;
A
#
# COMPACT_ATOMS: atom_id res chain seq x y z
N MET A 1 7.11 12.29 22.01
CA MET A 1 6.41 11.06 21.60
C MET A 1 7.46 9.99 21.36
N PRO A 2 7.23 8.72 21.72
CA PRO A 2 8.24 7.68 21.52
C PRO A 2 8.52 7.54 20.02
N ILE A 3 9.79 7.31 19.69
CA ILE A 3 10.26 6.95 18.35
C ILE A 3 9.35 5.82 17.85
N GLY A 4 8.56 6.05 16.79
CA GLY A 4 7.60 5.07 16.31
C GLY A 4 8.29 3.73 16.06
N HIS A 5 7.83 2.68 16.75
CA HIS A 5 8.45 1.36 16.68
C HIS A 5 8.59 0.90 15.22
N PRO A 6 9.69 0.20 14.87
CA PRO A 6 9.87 -0.29 13.52
C PRO A 6 8.71 -1.20 13.13
N GLY A 7 8.23 -1.06 11.89
CA GLY A 7 7.12 -1.88 11.42
C GLY A 7 7.42 -3.37 11.53
N LYS A 8 6.38 -4.20 11.61
CA LYS A 8 6.49 -5.66 11.71
C LYS A 8 5.87 -6.36 10.50
N GLU A 9 6.24 -7.62 10.30
CA GLU A 9 5.69 -8.48 9.24
C GLU A 9 5.68 -7.81 7.85
N GLN A 10 4.51 -7.56 7.28
CA GLN A 10 4.36 -6.92 5.99
C GLN A 10 4.96 -5.50 5.96
N PHE A 11 5.04 -4.84 7.12
CA PHE A 11 5.59 -3.50 7.29
C PHE A 11 7.03 -3.48 7.81
N ARG A 12 7.75 -4.62 7.84
CA ARG A 12 9.10 -4.76 8.44
C ARG A 12 10.14 -3.71 7.99
N ARG A 13 9.94 -3.09 6.82
CA ARG A 13 10.86 -2.10 6.24
C ARG A 13 10.22 -0.71 6.08
N ALA A 14 9.03 -0.50 6.62
CA ALA A 14 8.37 0.79 6.58
C ALA A 14 9.17 1.80 7.40
N ILE A 15 9.24 3.02 6.89
CA ILE A 15 9.83 4.15 7.61
C ILE A 15 8.68 4.92 8.22
N THR A 16 8.61 4.93 9.55
CA THR A 16 7.52 5.51 10.34
C THR A 16 7.71 6.99 10.63
N THR A 17 8.93 7.50 10.50
CA THR A 17 9.26 8.92 10.70
C THR A 17 9.89 9.50 9.44
N LEU A 18 9.30 10.54 8.89
CA LEU A 18 9.69 11.13 7.61
C LEU A 18 9.59 12.66 7.65
N ARG A 19 10.25 13.35 6.72
CA ARG A 19 10.20 14.82 6.65
C ARG A 19 9.11 15.32 5.70
N ASN A 20 8.66 14.45 4.81
CA ASN A 20 7.77 14.80 3.71
C ASN A 20 6.29 14.64 4.08
N LEU A 21 5.63 15.72 4.50
CA LEU A 21 4.19 15.71 4.81
C LEU A 21 3.33 15.20 3.65
N HIS A 22 3.77 15.41 2.41
CA HIS A 22 3.00 14.98 1.25
C HIS A 22 2.97 13.46 1.06
N ILE A 23 3.99 12.74 1.55
CA ILE A 23 3.96 11.27 1.59
C ILE A 23 2.92 10.80 2.59
N ALA A 24 2.86 11.41 3.79
CA ALA A 24 1.83 11.09 4.78
C ALA A 24 0.42 11.39 4.25
N ALA A 25 0.23 12.52 3.56
CA ALA A 25 -1.04 12.87 2.92
C ALA A 25 -1.43 11.88 1.81
N ALA A 26 -0.47 11.46 0.97
CA ALA A 26 -0.72 10.50 -0.11
C ALA A 26 -0.96 9.07 0.40
N LEU A 27 -0.47 8.72 1.59
CA LEU A 27 -0.73 7.44 2.25
C LEU A 27 -2.14 7.33 2.84
N SER A 28 -2.76 8.45 3.24
CA SER A 28 -4.11 8.46 3.82
C SER A 28 -5.17 7.71 2.98
N PRO A 29 -5.31 7.96 1.67
CA PRO A 29 -6.26 7.18 0.87
C PRO A 29 -5.84 5.72 0.70
N VAL A 30 -4.54 5.39 0.70
CA VAL A 30 -4.08 4.00 0.64
C VAL A 30 -4.46 3.23 1.92
N PHE A 31 -4.29 3.85 3.09
CA PHE A 31 -4.75 3.29 4.36
C PHE A 31 -6.27 3.13 4.40
N THR A 32 -7.01 4.11 3.88
CA THR A 32 -8.47 4.02 3.78
C THR A 32 -8.89 2.82 2.91
N MET A 33 -8.23 2.63 1.76
CA MET A 33 -8.47 1.48 0.88
C MET A 33 -8.24 0.15 1.60
N ARG A 34 -7.17 0.08 2.39
CA ARG A 34 -6.84 -1.09 3.20
C ARG A 34 -7.94 -1.38 4.22
N SER A 35 -8.40 -0.37 4.94
CA SER A 35 -9.46 -0.52 5.96
C SER A 35 -10.78 -0.95 5.33
N GLU A 36 -11.16 -0.36 4.18
CA GLU A 36 -12.37 -0.77 3.44
C GLU A 36 -12.29 -2.21 2.95
N LEU A 37 -11.11 -2.65 2.51
CA LEU A 37 -10.89 -4.05 2.12
C LEU A 37 -11.13 -5.02 3.29
N LEU A 38 -10.63 -4.67 4.48
CA LEU A 38 -10.76 -5.51 5.68
C LEU A 38 -12.17 -5.49 6.28
N ALA A 39 -12.91 -4.40 6.09
CA ALA A 39 -14.30 -4.28 6.52
C ALA A 39 -15.29 -4.98 5.57
N ASN A 40 -14.85 -5.45 4.41
CA ASN A 40 -15.70 -6.12 3.45
C ASN A 40 -15.85 -7.61 3.77
N ASP A 41 -17.05 -8.00 4.20
CA ASP A 41 -17.39 -9.38 4.57
C ASP A 41 -17.22 -10.37 3.41
N GLU A 42 -17.46 -9.96 2.15
CA GLU A 42 -17.27 -10.84 1.00
C GLU A 42 -15.81 -11.28 0.86
N LEU A 43 -14.86 -10.39 1.15
CA LEU A 43 -13.43 -10.69 1.10
C LEU A 43 -12.96 -11.54 2.28
N SER A 44 -13.74 -11.60 3.37
CA SER A 44 -13.47 -12.49 4.49
C SER A 44 -13.88 -13.92 4.17
N ASP A 45 -15.08 -14.11 3.59
CA ASP A 45 -15.73 -15.42 3.47
C ASP A 45 -15.80 -15.99 2.04
N ARG A 46 -15.52 -15.20 1.00
CA ARG A 46 -15.63 -15.61 -0.41
C ARG A 46 -14.32 -15.38 -1.19
N GLY A 47 -14.08 -16.24 -2.18
CA GLY A 47 -13.06 -16.01 -3.20
C GLY A 47 -13.59 -14.96 -4.18
N GLY A 48 -12.94 -13.80 -4.28
CA GLY A 48 -13.40 -12.70 -5.13
C GLY A 48 -14.49 -11.83 -4.48
N PHE A 49 -15.01 -10.87 -5.24
CA PHE A 49 -15.98 -9.87 -4.79
C PHE A 49 -16.81 -9.37 -5.96
N ASP A 50 -18.00 -8.86 -5.66
CA ASP A 50 -18.96 -8.41 -6.66
C ASP A 50 -18.48 -7.21 -7.52
N ASN A 51 -19.18 -6.99 -8.63
CA ASN A 51 -18.91 -5.87 -9.54
C ASN A 51 -18.97 -4.48 -8.82
N PRO A 52 -19.98 -4.18 -7.98
CA PRO A 52 -20.00 -2.93 -7.21
C PRO A 52 -18.77 -2.71 -6.33
N THR A 53 -18.32 -3.72 -5.58
CA THR A 53 -17.12 -3.63 -4.75
C THR A 53 -15.88 -3.36 -5.60
N ARG A 54 -15.76 -4.02 -6.76
CA ARG A 54 -14.66 -3.78 -7.70
C ARG A 54 -14.64 -2.34 -8.18
N ASP A 55 -15.77 -1.84 -8.64
CA ASP A 55 -15.85 -0.52 -9.23
C ASP A 55 -15.60 0.57 -8.18
N HIS A 56 -16.06 0.36 -6.95
CA HIS A 56 -15.75 1.21 -5.79
C HIS A 56 -14.25 1.25 -5.50
N LEU A 57 -13.60 0.09 -5.37
CA LEU A 57 -12.16 0.01 -5.10
C LEU A 57 -11.31 0.60 -6.25
N LEU A 58 -11.75 0.46 -7.50
CA LEU A 58 -11.11 1.11 -8.65
C LEU A 58 -11.24 2.64 -8.58
N GLN A 59 -12.41 3.17 -8.22
CA GLN A 59 -12.59 4.62 -8.02
C GLN A 59 -11.70 5.14 -6.89
N HIS A 60 -11.57 4.37 -5.82
CA HIS A 60 -10.68 4.70 -4.71
C HIS A 60 -9.21 4.70 -5.13
N LEU A 61 -8.79 3.73 -5.95
CA LEU A 61 -7.45 3.68 -6.52
C LEU A 61 -7.16 4.89 -7.44
N VAL A 62 -8.15 5.36 -8.19
CA VAL A 62 -8.05 6.62 -8.96
C VAL A 62 -7.85 7.81 -8.01
N HIS A 63 -8.49 7.83 -6.84
CA HIS A 63 -8.26 8.85 -5.83
C HIS A 63 -6.82 8.81 -5.27
N CYS A 64 -6.28 7.61 -5.00
CA CYS A 64 -4.87 7.42 -4.65
C CYS A 64 -3.92 7.95 -5.72
N ASP A 65 -4.21 7.71 -7.00
CA ASP A 65 -3.41 8.20 -8.12
C ASP A 65 -3.49 9.73 -8.28
N ARG A 66 -4.66 10.33 -8.07
CA ARG A 66 -4.81 11.80 -8.06
C ARG A 66 -3.92 12.44 -7.00
N TRP A 67 -3.87 11.89 -5.79
CA TRP A 67 -2.99 12.38 -4.74
C TRP A 67 -1.52 12.23 -5.11
N ARG A 68 -1.12 11.06 -5.63
CA ARG A 68 0.24 10.84 -6.14
C ARG A 68 0.64 11.93 -7.15
N ARG A 69 -0.20 12.21 -8.15
CA ARG A 69 0.09 13.25 -9.17
C ARG A 69 0.23 14.64 -8.54
N ARG A 70 -0.64 15.00 -7.59
CA ARG A 70 -0.61 16.30 -6.90
C ARG A 70 0.68 16.55 -6.13
N VAL A 71 1.22 15.51 -5.49
CA VAL A 71 2.45 15.61 -4.68
C VAL A 71 3.73 15.39 -5.50
N THR A 72 3.57 15.02 -6.77
CA THR A 72 4.69 14.80 -7.68
C THR A 72 5.17 16.13 -8.20
N HIS A 73 6.45 16.38 -8.01
CA HIS A 73 7.09 17.51 -8.63
C HIS A 73 7.27 17.26 -10.14
N ASN A 74 6.63 18.12 -10.95
CA ASN A 74 6.68 18.13 -12.41
C ASN A 74 7.26 19.48 -12.89
N PRO A 75 8.60 19.62 -12.98
CA PRO A 75 9.24 20.89 -13.35
C PRO A 75 8.88 21.33 -14.77
N ASP A 76 8.62 20.35 -15.65
CA ASP A 76 8.45 20.60 -17.08
C ASP A 76 7.01 20.95 -17.47
N GLN A 77 6.05 20.94 -16.53
CA GLN A 77 4.59 21.08 -16.76
C GLN A 77 4.00 20.21 -17.89
N ALA A 78 4.74 19.26 -18.44
CA ALA A 78 4.26 18.44 -19.55
C ALA A 78 3.21 17.43 -19.08
N ASP A 79 2.24 17.19 -19.96
CA ASP A 79 1.10 16.30 -19.72
C ASP A 79 1.58 14.85 -19.52
N LEU A 80 0.80 14.08 -18.74
CA LEU A 80 1.14 12.71 -18.39
C LEU A 80 1.12 11.79 -19.62
N GLY A 81 0.23 12.06 -20.59
CA GLY A 81 0.15 11.33 -21.86
C GLY A 81 1.45 11.42 -22.64
N ASP A 82 1.90 12.64 -22.92
CA ASP A 82 3.16 12.93 -23.64
C ASP A 82 4.39 12.34 -22.95
N LYS A 83 4.34 12.23 -21.62
CA LYS A 83 5.43 11.67 -20.81
C LYS A 83 5.49 10.15 -20.81
N ILE A 84 4.36 9.46 -21.00
CA ILE A 84 4.29 8.01 -21.18
C ILE A 84 4.80 7.66 -22.58
N GLU A 85 4.39 8.40 -23.60
CA GLU A 85 4.82 8.24 -24.99
C GLU A 85 6.35 8.41 -25.13
N LYS A 86 6.92 9.46 -24.52
CA LYS A 86 8.38 9.67 -24.47
C LYS A 86 9.15 8.65 -23.64
N ALA A 87 8.52 7.99 -22.66
CA ALA A 87 9.18 6.98 -21.83
C ALA A 87 9.20 5.59 -22.49
N ILE A 88 8.33 5.36 -23.46
CA ILE A 88 8.31 4.16 -24.31
C ILE A 88 9.39 4.27 -25.41
N ASP A 89 9.79 5.48 -25.78
CA ASP A 89 10.85 5.75 -26.77
C ASP A 89 12.25 5.41 -26.22
N PRO A 90 12.94 4.38 -26.76
CA PRO A 90 14.27 3.97 -26.31
C PRO A 90 15.38 4.98 -26.63
N GLY A 91 15.12 5.98 -27.48
CA GLY A 91 16.11 6.94 -27.98
C GLY A 91 16.16 8.28 -27.23
N ALA A 92 15.27 8.53 -26.28
CA ALA A 92 15.11 9.86 -25.69
C ALA A 92 16.27 10.26 -24.75
N THR A 93 16.88 11.42 -25.02
CA THR A 93 17.95 12.00 -24.18
C THR A 93 17.34 12.78 -23.02
N LEU A 94 17.64 12.37 -21.78
CA LEU A 94 17.10 12.97 -20.56
C LEU A 94 17.91 14.22 -20.16
N SER A 95 17.32 15.41 -20.22
CA SER A 95 17.92 16.65 -19.67
C SER A 95 17.47 16.91 -18.23
N ILE A 96 18.34 17.57 -17.45
CA ILE A 96 18.11 17.87 -16.03
C ILE A 96 17.21 19.11 -15.92
N GLY A 97 15.96 18.88 -15.51
CA GLY A 97 14.91 19.92 -15.45
C GLY A 97 15.21 21.06 -14.46
N GLN A 98 15.02 22.29 -14.95
CA GLN A 98 15.03 23.52 -14.16
C GLN A 98 13.62 23.80 -13.60
N HIS A 99 13.56 24.34 -12.38
CA HIS A 99 12.38 24.88 -11.68
C HIS A 99 11.51 23.89 -10.86
N PRO A 100 11.86 23.68 -9.56
CA PRO A 100 11.18 22.71 -8.72
C PRO A 100 9.78 23.10 -8.20
N PHE A 101 9.30 24.32 -8.46
CA PHE A 101 7.97 24.76 -8.02
C PHE A 101 7.46 25.87 -8.94
N GLY A 102 6.25 25.76 -9.45
CA GLY A 102 5.47 26.92 -9.91
C GLY A 102 5.03 27.75 -8.69
N GLY A 103 6.01 28.36 -8.04
CA GLY A 103 5.87 29.16 -6.84
C GLY A 103 7.24 29.68 -6.46
N ASP A 104 7.64 30.78 -7.09
CA ASP A 104 8.70 31.63 -6.54
C ASP A 104 8.30 32.05 -5.12
N ASP A 105 9.29 32.04 -4.23
CA ASP A 105 9.37 32.80 -2.98
C ASP A 105 8.47 32.48 -1.78
N ILE A 106 8.19 31.20 -1.51
CA ILE A 106 7.98 30.79 -0.10
C ILE A 106 8.97 29.68 0.26
N GLN A 107 10.14 30.11 0.74
CA GLN A 107 11.01 29.26 1.52
C GLN A 107 10.41 29.04 2.91
N ASN A 108 9.42 28.14 3.02
CA ASN A 108 9.05 27.63 4.34
C ASN A 108 10.25 26.82 4.90
N GLN A 109 10.52 26.96 6.20
CA GLN A 109 11.64 26.29 6.87
C GLN A 109 11.62 24.78 6.61
N SER A 110 12.78 24.13 6.72
CA SER A 110 12.85 22.68 6.67
C SER A 110 11.92 22.11 7.75
N GLY A 111 10.80 21.52 7.33
CA GLY A 111 9.82 20.93 8.23
C GLY A 111 10.49 19.92 9.15
N GLY A 112 10.02 19.82 10.39
CA GLY A 112 10.47 18.82 11.36
C GLY A 112 10.26 17.40 10.85
N LEU A 113 10.82 16.43 11.57
CA LEU A 113 10.42 15.05 11.41
C LEU A 113 8.96 14.91 11.83
N ILE A 114 8.16 14.27 11.00
CA ILE A 114 6.78 13.89 11.27
C ILE A 114 6.71 12.38 11.41
N ASP A 115 5.95 11.92 12.39
CA ASP A 115 5.61 10.51 12.52
C ASP A 115 4.37 10.22 11.68
N LEU A 116 4.31 9.02 11.11
CA LEU A 116 3.10 8.51 10.48
C LEU A 116 1.97 8.45 11.53
N PRO A 117 0.72 8.69 11.11
CA PRO A 117 -0.42 8.66 12.03
C PRO A 117 -0.74 7.27 12.59
N TYR A 118 -0.25 6.20 11.95
CA TYR A 118 -0.53 4.81 12.32
C TYR A 118 0.71 4.08 12.81
N ALA A 119 0.57 3.21 13.81
CA ALA A 119 1.66 2.37 14.29
C ALA A 119 1.72 1.04 13.51
N LEU A 120 2.77 0.86 12.70
CA LEU A 120 2.91 -0.28 11.79
C LEU A 120 3.53 -1.53 12.45
N ASP A 121 3.60 -1.56 13.76
CA ASP A 121 4.25 -2.61 14.57
C ASP A 121 3.25 -3.64 15.14
N GLY A 122 1.96 -3.47 14.82
CA GLY A 122 0.85 -4.32 15.27
C GLY A 122 0.24 -3.93 16.62
N SER A 123 0.66 -2.80 17.20
CA SER A 123 0.01 -2.22 18.38
C SER A 123 -1.25 -1.42 18.04
N ASP A 124 -1.36 -0.96 16.79
CA ASP A 124 -2.50 -0.19 16.28
C ASP A 124 -3.64 -1.12 15.86
N PRO A 125 -4.82 -1.05 16.52
CA PRO A 125 -5.96 -1.87 16.15
C PRO A 125 -6.56 -1.49 14.79
N ASP A 126 -6.36 -0.25 14.32
CA ASP A 126 -6.90 0.21 13.03
C ASP A 126 -6.04 -0.31 11.86
N ILE A 127 -4.78 -0.67 12.11
CA ILE A 127 -3.85 -1.26 11.14
C ILE A 127 -3.30 -2.60 11.66
N PRO A 128 -4.14 -3.66 11.71
CA PRO A 128 -3.72 -4.96 12.22
C PRO A 128 -2.65 -5.62 11.32
N LEU A 129 -1.77 -6.42 11.92
CA LEU A 129 -0.79 -7.22 11.18
C LEU A 129 -1.46 -8.37 10.42
N GLN A 130 -0.82 -8.85 9.35
CA GLN A 130 -1.41 -9.93 8.56
C GLN A 130 -1.59 -11.22 9.36
N SER A 131 -0.70 -11.50 10.33
CA SER A 131 -0.84 -12.63 11.26
C SER A 131 -2.04 -12.55 12.21
N GLN A 132 -2.58 -11.35 12.43
CA GLN A 132 -3.74 -11.12 13.31
C GLN A 132 -5.06 -11.26 12.55
N LEU A 133 -5.00 -11.23 11.22
CA LEU A 133 -6.17 -11.31 10.34
C LEU A 133 -6.54 -12.75 10.03
N ARG A 134 -7.84 -13.05 10.05
CA ARG A 134 -8.40 -14.34 9.66
C ARG A 134 -9.13 -14.23 8.32
N LEU A 135 -8.38 -13.94 7.26
CA LEU A 135 -8.91 -13.91 5.90
C LEU A 135 -8.95 -15.32 5.34
N LYS A 136 -10.13 -15.80 4.92
CA LYS A 136 -10.25 -17.11 4.25
C LYS A 136 -9.98 -17.02 2.76
N SER A 137 -10.21 -15.86 2.17
CA SER A 137 -10.02 -15.61 0.75
C SER A 137 -8.56 -15.41 0.38
N THR A 138 -7.99 -16.32 -0.42
CA THR A 138 -6.64 -16.17 -0.98
C THR A 138 -6.53 -14.91 -1.84
N HIS A 139 -7.59 -14.52 -2.55
CA HIS A 139 -7.62 -13.29 -3.35
C HIS A 139 -7.51 -12.05 -2.45
N ALA A 140 -8.23 -12.02 -1.33
CA ALA A 140 -8.13 -10.93 -0.36
C ALA A 140 -6.72 -10.85 0.27
N ILE A 141 -6.11 -11.99 0.58
CA ILE A 141 -4.73 -12.06 1.10
C ILE A 141 -3.73 -11.45 0.10
N VAL A 142 -3.84 -11.81 -1.19
CA VAL A 142 -2.94 -11.29 -2.24
C VAL A 142 -3.16 -9.80 -2.47
N LEU A 143 -4.43 -9.36 -2.55
CA LEU A 143 -4.78 -7.95 -2.76
C LEU A 143 -4.36 -7.09 -1.56
N LEU A 144 -4.61 -7.54 -0.34
CA LEU A 144 -4.13 -6.87 0.88
C LEU A 144 -2.60 -6.76 0.89
N GLY A 145 -1.90 -7.84 0.52
CA GLY A 145 -0.44 -7.84 0.40
C GLY A 145 0.07 -6.81 -0.62
N ALA A 146 -0.63 -6.60 -1.73
CA ALA A 146 -0.29 -5.58 -2.72
C ALA A 146 -0.49 -4.16 -2.17
N ILE A 147 -1.55 -3.93 -1.40
CA ILE A 147 -1.79 -2.65 -0.71
C ILE A 147 -0.72 -2.39 0.36
N ASP A 148 -0.40 -3.38 1.18
CA ASP A 148 0.62 -3.28 2.23
C ASP A 148 2.02 -3.02 1.64
N LYS A 149 2.36 -3.70 0.54
CA LYS A 149 3.58 -3.45 -0.24
C LYS A 149 3.63 -2.00 -0.74
N THR A 150 2.50 -1.44 -1.16
CA THR A 150 2.38 -0.05 -1.62
C THR A 150 2.62 0.96 -0.51
N ILE A 151 2.09 0.69 0.70
CA ILE A 151 2.35 1.50 1.91
C ILE A 151 3.85 1.52 2.21
N VAL A 152 4.50 0.35 2.20
CA VAL A 152 5.96 0.26 2.42
C VAL A 152 6.73 0.98 1.30
N ALA A 153 6.30 0.88 0.04
CA ALA A 153 6.96 1.56 -1.07
C ALA A 153 6.93 3.09 -0.91
N TRP A 154 5.78 3.64 -0.53
CA TRP A 154 5.60 5.07 -0.24
C TRP A 154 6.52 5.59 0.86
N THR A 155 6.58 4.86 1.99
CA THR A 155 7.42 5.29 3.13
C THR A 155 8.92 5.21 2.81
N ARG A 156 9.32 4.36 1.87
CA ARG A 156 10.72 4.13 1.51
C ARG A 156 11.23 4.98 0.35
N LEU A 157 10.41 5.86 -0.21
CA LEU A 157 10.84 6.74 -1.29
C LEU A 157 12.07 7.57 -0.89
N ASN A 158 12.95 7.82 -1.85
CA ASN A 158 14.12 8.67 -1.63
C ASN A 158 13.71 10.11 -1.29
N SER A 159 12.52 10.52 -1.77
CA SER A 159 11.93 11.82 -1.48
C SER A 159 11.42 11.98 -0.04
N ARG A 160 11.56 10.98 0.85
CA ARG A 160 11.13 11.08 2.26
C ARG A 160 11.86 12.15 3.08
N ASP A 161 13.10 12.45 2.71
CA ASP A 161 13.94 13.45 3.35
C ASP A 161 13.70 14.86 2.78
N ARG A 162 12.90 14.96 1.71
CA ARG A 162 12.43 16.22 1.13
C ARG A 162 11.19 16.69 1.88
N THR A 163 10.96 17.99 1.93
CA THR A 163 9.85 18.58 2.69
C THR A 163 8.57 18.75 1.86
N ARG A 164 8.66 18.81 0.53
CA ARG A 164 7.61 19.44 -0.30
C ARG A 164 7.10 18.64 -1.49
N PHE A 165 7.82 17.61 -1.94
CA PHE A 165 7.42 16.86 -3.12
C PHE A 165 8.08 15.50 -3.20
N ILE A 166 7.51 14.65 -4.06
CA ILE A 166 8.19 13.46 -4.56
C ILE A 166 8.72 13.68 -5.97
N THR A 167 9.87 13.09 -6.27
CA THR A 167 10.43 13.14 -7.64
C THR A 167 9.57 12.34 -8.62
N ARG A 168 9.67 12.65 -9.92
CA ARG A 168 8.98 11.89 -10.97
C ARG A 168 9.30 10.40 -10.94
N TYR A 169 10.56 10.02 -10.72
CA TYR A 169 10.95 8.60 -10.69
C TYR A 169 10.36 7.87 -9.47
N ASP A 170 10.38 8.50 -8.29
CA ASP A 170 9.72 7.96 -7.10
C ASP A 170 8.21 7.83 -7.33
N SER A 171 7.60 8.82 -7.97
CA SER A 171 6.19 8.79 -8.35
C SER A 171 5.85 7.65 -9.32
N MET A 172 6.68 7.41 -10.35
CA MET A 172 6.46 6.31 -11.29
C MET A 172 6.64 4.93 -10.63
N ARG A 173 7.52 4.80 -9.64
CA ARG A 173 7.64 3.57 -8.85
C ARG A 173 6.34 3.26 -8.10
N VAL A 174 5.75 4.28 -7.46
CA VAL A 174 4.42 4.14 -6.82
C VAL A 174 3.35 3.80 -7.85
N TYR A 175 3.37 4.45 -9.02
CA TYR A 175 2.39 4.16 -10.07
C TYR A 175 2.42 2.69 -10.51
N GLY A 176 3.60 2.07 -10.60
CA GLY A 176 3.73 0.63 -10.86
C GLY A 176 3.00 -0.24 -9.84
N HIS A 177 3.03 0.13 -8.56
CA HIS A 177 2.26 -0.56 -7.52
C HIS A 177 0.74 -0.34 -7.65
N TYR A 178 0.31 0.85 -8.08
CA TYR A 178 -1.11 1.07 -8.38
C TYR A 178 -1.58 0.25 -9.58
N GLN A 179 -0.74 0.07 -10.61
CA GLN A 179 -1.07 -0.82 -11.74
C GLN A 179 -1.16 -2.29 -11.30
N GLU A 180 -0.30 -2.73 -10.39
CA GLU A 180 -0.37 -4.07 -9.79
C GLU A 180 -1.69 -4.28 -9.03
N ILE A 181 -2.08 -3.33 -8.18
CA ILE A 181 -3.38 -3.35 -7.46
C ILE A 181 -4.54 -3.36 -8.46
N MET A 182 -4.51 -2.50 -9.48
CA MET A 182 -5.54 -2.45 -10.51
C MET A 182 -5.68 -3.79 -11.24
N GLY A 183 -4.55 -4.44 -11.58
CA GLY A 183 -4.53 -5.76 -12.19
C GLY A 183 -5.22 -6.81 -11.31
N TYR A 184 -4.94 -6.82 -10.01
CA TYR A 184 -5.63 -7.71 -9.06
C TYR A 184 -7.11 -7.39 -8.90
N LEU A 185 -7.50 -6.11 -8.87
CA LEU A 185 -8.91 -5.73 -8.79
C LEU A 185 -9.71 -6.22 -10.01
N ILE A 186 -9.11 -6.13 -11.20
CA ILE A 186 -9.74 -6.62 -12.44
C ILE A 186 -9.77 -8.14 -12.49
N ALA A 187 -8.69 -8.81 -12.06
CA ALA A 187 -8.57 -10.27 -12.15
C ALA A 187 -9.36 -11.02 -11.06
N PHE A 188 -9.51 -10.45 -9.86
CA PHE A 188 -10.19 -11.09 -8.74
C PHE A 188 -11.62 -10.60 -8.54
N GLY A 189 -11.92 -9.40 -9.03
CA GLY A 189 -13.24 -8.78 -8.90
C GLY A 189 -14.20 -9.19 -10.00
N GLY A 190 -15.47 -8.91 -9.76
CA GLY A 190 -16.57 -9.18 -10.68
C GLY A 190 -17.32 -10.44 -10.31
N ASP A 191 -18.62 -10.43 -10.60
CA ASP A 191 -19.56 -11.48 -10.18
C ASP A 191 -19.16 -12.87 -10.70
N GLU A 192 -18.44 -12.94 -11.83
CA GLU A 192 -17.89 -14.16 -12.41
C GLU A 192 -16.79 -14.82 -11.58
N ASN A 193 -16.04 -14.02 -10.81
CA ASN A 193 -14.94 -14.47 -9.97
C ASN A 193 -15.38 -14.71 -8.52
N ARG A 194 -16.68 -14.52 -8.23
CA ARG A 194 -17.26 -14.74 -6.90
C ARG A 194 -17.48 -16.23 -6.67
N VAL A 195 -16.55 -16.84 -5.94
CA VAL A 195 -16.57 -18.26 -5.56
C VAL A 195 -16.84 -18.36 -4.07
N ASP A 196 -17.93 -19.04 -3.69
CA ASP A 196 -18.20 -19.31 -2.29
C ASP A 196 -17.16 -20.30 -1.73
N VAL A 197 -16.45 -19.90 -0.68
CA VAL A 197 -15.55 -20.79 0.06
C VAL A 197 -16.43 -21.57 1.05
N ALA A 198 -17.07 -22.61 0.54
CA ALA A 198 -18.12 -23.35 1.27
C ALA A 198 -17.61 -24.36 2.31
N GLN A 199 -16.29 -24.53 2.48
CA GLN A 199 -15.71 -25.51 3.42
C GLN A 199 -14.89 -24.83 4.52
N THR A 200 -14.96 -25.39 5.74
CA THR A 200 -13.99 -25.13 6.80
C THR A 200 -12.60 -25.37 6.23
N LEU A 201 -11.75 -24.35 6.27
CA LEU A 201 -10.37 -24.52 5.86
C LEU A 201 -9.70 -25.54 6.80
N PRO A 202 -8.68 -26.29 6.36
CA PRO A 202 -7.89 -27.14 7.25
C PRO A 202 -7.21 -26.39 8.40
N SER A 203 -7.20 -25.05 8.39
CA SER A 203 -6.80 -24.20 9.52
C SER A 203 -7.87 -24.02 10.59
N ASP A 204 -9.14 -24.22 10.23
CA ASP A 204 -10.33 -24.01 11.07
C ASP A 204 -10.90 -25.34 11.59
N GLU A 205 -10.41 -26.47 11.10
CA GLU A 205 -10.73 -27.79 11.64
C GLU A 205 -10.13 -27.95 13.06
N PRO A 206 -10.89 -28.49 14.03
CA PRO A 206 -10.38 -28.74 15.38
C PRO A 206 -9.26 -29.78 15.30
N LEU A 207 -8.01 -29.31 15.40
CA LEU A 207 -6.82 -30.15 15.36
C LEU A 207 -6.86 -31.14 16.53
N GLY A 208 -6.96 -32.44 16.20
CA GLY A 208 -6.76 -33.51 17.17
C GLY A 208 -5.32 -33.55 17.68
N ALA A 209 -5.08 -34.28 18.77
CA ALA A 209 -3.76 -34.38 19.40
C ALA A 209 -2.65 -34.93 18.48
N ASP A 210 -3.01 -35.53 17.34
CA ASP A 210 -2.11 -36.28 16.47
C ASP A 210 -1.93 -35.69 15.05
N ASP A 211 -2.36 -34.45 14.78
CA ASP A 211 -2.40 -33.93 13.40
C ASP A 211 -1.11 -33.21 12.92
N SER A 212 -0.58 -33.72 11.80
CA SER A 212 0.56 -33.38 10.93
C SER A 212 1.77 -32.55 11.46
N PRO A 213 3.01 -33.09 11.41
CA PRO A 213 4.24 -32.48 11.95
C PRO A 213 4.86 -31.33 11.11
N ASN A 214 4.22 -30.88 10.03
CA ASN A 214 4.80 -29.89 9.10
C ASN A 214 4.49 -28.41 9.40
N ARG A 215 3.74 -28.09 10.47
CA ARG A 215 3.72 -26.73 11.02
C ARG A 215 4.82 -26.66 12.08
N LYS A 216 5.84 -25.80 11.88
CA LYS A 216 6.93 -25.56 12.83
C LYS A 216 6.36 -25.54 14.25
N ALA A 217 6.74 -26.53 15.05
CA ALA A 217 6.48 -26.53 16.48
C ALA A 217 6.89 -25.14 17.00
N ALA A 218 5.92 -24.38 17.50
CA ALA A 218 6.22 -23.25 18.35
C ALA A 218 7.10 -23.82 19.46
N THR A 219 8.37 -23.40 19.50
CA THR A 219 9.26 -23.72 20.60
C THR A 219 8.59 -23.21 21.86
N THR A 220 7.98 -24.13 22.60
CA THR A 220 7.58 -23.93 23.98
C THR A 220 8.88 -23.72 24.75
N ALA A 221 9.28 -22.47 24.93
CA ALA A 221 10.24 -22.11 25.95
C ALA A 221 9.57 -22.47 27.28
N ALA A 222 9.88 -23.67 27.77
CA ALA A 222 9.51 -24.11 29.10
C ALA A 222 10.20 -23.17 30.09
N ALA A 223 9.38 -22.42 30.82
CA ALA A 223 9.78 -21.82 32.07
C ALA A 223 10.02 -22.95 33.08
N THR A 224 11.29 -23.17 33.42
CA THR A 224 11.80 -23.57 34.75
C THR A 224 13.26 -23.20 34.83
#